data_AF-A0A6G6WRX5-F1
#
_entry.id   AF-A0A6G6WRX5-F1
#
_cell.length_a   1.000
_cell.length_b   1.000
_cell.length_c   1.000
_cell.angle_alpha   90.00
_cell.angle_beta   90.00
_cell.angle_gamma   90.00
#
_symmetry.space_group_name_H-M   'P 1'
#
loop_
_entity.id
_entity.type
_entity.pdbx_description
1 polymer ?
#
loop_
_entity_poly.entity_id
_entity_poly.type
_entity_poly.pdbx_seq_one_letter_code
_entity_poly.pdbx_strand_id
1 'polypeptide(L)'
;MWRRLNRALGPAALTVTVMASTAIAGTAFDRLYPANNGALSLPYPFARLIEDLKVRTGAEIQLGFVPLGRSLQRYAADPDFFASPRIILAVIGNGAPGHGLRDRLFMGYQPAARAIEIISFDEAEGRFRFAQVDDYGPQGRPALAELNEDVCATCHQARSPIFSAPPWDETNANPRVVAALPKAFEGLAIHQDFDGLDQFARSVMRANRLLVATQLKHALAGQDADSLAKAFPQGLAVTEPKIPNRDPLALIASGVPADKTLETQGVFAPETPRQPVLLWKPGLTGSEDALRLIEEAELP
;
A
#
# COMPACT_ATOMS: atom_id res chain seq x y z
N MET A 1 5.47 -79.75 31.35
CA MET A 1 5.18 -78.44 31.98
C MET A 1 6.10 -77.37 31.39
N TRP A 2 6.02 -77.07 30.08
CA TRP A 2 6.87 -76.07 29.40
C TRP A 2 5.96 -75.16 28.56
N ARG A 3 5.85 -73.87 28.91
CA ARG A 3 5.15 -72.85 28.11
C ARG A 3 6.13 -72.25 27.11
N ARG A 4 5.85 -72.42 25.81
CA ARG A 4 6.52 -71.73 24.70
C ARG A 4 5.85 -70.40 24.39
N LEU A 5 6.69 -69.45 23.99
CA LEU A 5 6.35 -68.15 23.41
C LEU A 5 5.40 -68.29 22.22
N ASN A 6 4.56 -67.27 22.02
CA ASN A 6 4.28 -66.75 20.68
C ASN A 6 4.19 -65.21 20.75
N ARG A 7 5.15 -64.54 20.11
CA ARG A 7 5.07 -63.14 19.71
C ARG A 7 4.16 -63.06 18.47
N ALA A 8 3.17 -62.19 18.50
CA ALA A 8 2.52 -61.69 17.30
C ALA A 8 2.70 -60.16 17.27
N LEU A 9 3.37 -59.68 16.24
CA LEU A 9 3.49 -58.26 15.88
C LEU A 9 2.16 -57.80 15.30
N GLY A 10 1.53 -56.80 15.90
CA GLY A 10 0.41 -56.06 15.32
C GLY A 10 0.92 -54.78 14.64
N PRO A 11 0.37 -54.37 13.49
CA PRO A 11 0.84 -53.19 12.78
C PRO A 11 0.41 -51.92 13.53
N ALA A 12 1.38 -51.06 13.85
CA ALA A 12 1.11 -49.73 14.36
C ALA A 12 0.52 -48.88 13.22
N ALA A 13 -0.74 -48.48 13.36
CA ALA A 13 -1.37 -47.52 12.47
C ALA A 13 -0.68 -46.15 12.68
N LEU A 14 0.16 -45.76 11.73
CA LEU A 14 0.73 -44.41 11.66
C LEU A 14 -0.42 -43.47 11.26
N THR A 15 -1.01 -42.78 12.24
CA THR A 15 -1.94 -41.68 11.96
C THR A 15 -1.10 -40.50 11.50
N VAL A 16 -1.02 -40.30 10.18
CA VAL A 16 -0.48 -39.06 9.60
C VAL A 16 -1.51 -37.98 9.87
N THR A 17 -1.33 -37.21 10.95
CA THR A 17 -2.04 -35.96 11.12
C THR A 17 -1.50 -34.98 10.08
N VAL A 18 -2.23 -34.82 8.98
CA VAL A 18 -2.03 -33.69 8.08
C VAL A 18 -2.41 -32.45 8.86
N MET A 19 -1.42 -31.81 9.49
CA MET A 19 -1.55 -30.41 9.89
C MET A 19 -1.74 -29.63 8.60
N ALA A 20 -2.98 -29.35 8.24
CA ALA A 20 -3.29 -28.32 7.27
C ALA A 20 -2.70 -27.04 7.86
N SER A 21 -1.52 -26.64 7.38
CA SER A 21 -1.01 -25.31 7.62
C SER A 21 -1.94 -24.38 6.86
N THR A 22 -3.00 -23.92 7.53
CA THR A 22 -3.69 -22.71 7.12
C THR A 22 -2.69 -21.60 7.33
N ALA A 23 -1.79 -21.40 6.36
CA ALA A 23 -1.13 -20.12 6.21
C ALA A 23 -2.26 -19.11 6.15
N ILE A 24 -2.45 -18.35 7.23
CA ILE A 24 -3.27 -17.14 7.19
C ILE A 24 -2.62 -16.33 6.07
N ALA A 25 -3.28 -16.23 4.93
CA ALA A 25 -2.73 -15.55 3.79
C ALA A 25 -2.61 -14.07 4.18
N GLY A 26 -1.41 -13.64 4.55
CA GLY A 26 -1.13 -12.26 4.91
C GLY A 26 -1.19 -11.35 3.69
N THR A 27 -1.04 -10.06 3.93
CA THR A 27 -0.98 -9.03 2.89
C THR A 27 0.09 -9.34 1.84
N ALA A 28 0.04 -8.68 0.69
CA ALA A 28 1.11 -8.78 -0.31
C ALA A 28 2.51 -8.51 0.28
N PHE A 29 2.63 -7.62 1.28
CA PHE A 29 3.87 -7.41 2.01
C PHE A 29 4.29 -8.61 2.86
N ASP A 30 3.38 -9.17 3.67
CA ASP A 30 3.67 -10.28 4.58
C ASP A 30 4.14 -11.53 3.84
N ARG A 31 3.63 -11.74 2.62
CA ARG A 31 4.06 -12.84 1.74
C ARG A 31 5.49 -12.69 1.23
N LEU A 32 5.94 -11.45 1.04
CA LEU A 32 7.29 -11.14 0.54
C LEU A 32 8.31 -11.05 1.67
N TYR A 33 7.91 -10.51 2.80
CA TYR A 33 8.74 -10.22 3.96
C TYR A 33 8.07 -10.74 5.24
N PRO A 34 7.99 -12.07 5.43
CA PRO A 34 7.36 -12.64 6.60
C PRO A 34 8.13 -12.24 7.87
N ALA A 35 7.42 -11.71 8.86
CA ALA A 35 7.99 -11.40 10.16
C ALA A 35 8.23 -12.69 10.97
N ASN A 36 9.32 -12.71 11.73
CA ASN A 36 9.60 -13.75 12.71
C ASN A 36 9.61 -13.14 14.11
N ASN A 37 8.60 -13.45 14.92
CA ASN A 37 8.37 -12.82 16.24
C ASN A 37 8.38 -11.28 16.15
N GLY A 38 7.73 -10.71 15.13
CA GLY A 38 7.67 -9.26 14.89
C GLY A 38 8.91 -8.65 14.23
N ALA A 39 10.05 -9.36 14.22
CA ALA A 39 11.26 -8.90 13.55
C ALA A 39 11.21 -9.17 12.04
N LEU A 40 11.72 -8.23 11.26
CA LEU A 40 11.79 -8.29 9.80
C LEU A 40 13.24 -8.28 9.33
N SER A 41 13.53 -9.05 8.28
CA SER A 41 14.83 -9.03 7.59
C SER A 41 14.70 -8.19 6.31
N LEU A 42 14.71 -6.86 6.45
CA LEU A 42 14.65 -5.94 5.32
C LEU A 42 16.06 -5.47 4.91
N PRO A 43 16.42 -5.52 3.62
CA PRO A 43 17.69 -4.97 3.13
C PRO A 43 17.74 -3.45 3.35
N TYR A 44 18.91 -2.93 3.71
CA TYR A 44 19.20 -1.50 3.88
C TYR A 44 20.40 -1.08 3.00
N PRO A 45 20.46 0.13 2.41
CA PRO A 45 19.49 1.24 2.46
C PRO A 45 18.21 0.97 1.64
N PHE A 46 17.25 1.92 1.62
CA PHE A 46 15.97 1.74 0.92
C PHE A 46 16.08 1.32 -0.55
N ALA A 47 17.13 1.77 -1.26
CA ALA A 47 17.45 1.27 -2.60
C ALA A 47 17.62 -0.27 -2.67
N ARG A 48 18.18 -0.90 -1.64
CA ARG A 48 18.36 -2.36 -1.57
C ARG A 48 17.06 -3.09 -1.31
N LEU A 49 16.16 -2.53 -0.50
CA LEU A 49 14.81 -3.08 -0.32
C LEU A 49 14.03 -3.04 -1.65
N ILE A 50 14.15 -1.94 -2.41
CA ILE A 50 13.54 -1.81 -3.74
C ILE A 50 14.13 -2.83 -4.72
N GLU A 51 15.45 -2.98 -4.73
CA GLU A 51 16.14 -3.97 -5.58
C GLU A 51 15.70 -5.40 -5.24
N ASP A 52 15.67 -5.76 -3.96
CA ASP A 52 15.20 -7.08 -3.50
C ASP A 52 13.72 -7.31 -3.88
N LEU A 53 12.84 -6.30 -3.73
CA LEU A 53 11.46 -6.38 -4.20
C LEU A 53 11.38 -6.65 -5.71
N LYS A 54 12.16 -5.92 -6.52
CA LYS A 54 12.22 -6.12 -7.98
C LYS A 54 12.75 -7.50 -8.35
N VAL A 55 13.79 -7.98 -7.68
CA VAL A 55 14.39 -9.31 -7.94
C VAL A 55 13.40 -10.43 -7.59
N ARG A 56 12.70 -10.33 -6.45
CA ARG A 56 11.73 -11.34 -6.02
C ARG A 56 10.52 -11.44 -6.93
N THR A 57 10.10 -10.31 -7.49
CA THR A 57 8.74 -10.18 -8.05
C THR A 57 8.71 -9.78 -9.50
N GLY A 58 9.79 -9.26 -10.07
CA GLY A 58 9.82 -8.62 -11.39
C GLY A 58 8.99 -7.34 -11.49
N ALA A 59 8.44 -6.83 -10.38
CA ALA A 59 7.47 -5.76 -10.40
C ALA A 59 8.04 -4.42 -10.89
N GLU A 60 7.20 -3.68 -11.63
CA GLU A 60 7.49 -2.30 -11.97
C GLU A 60 7.10 -1.39 -10.79
N ILE A 61 8.01 -0.49 -10.44
CA ILE A 61 7.91 0.33 -9.24
C ILE A 61 8.08 1.78 -9.63
N GLN A 62 7.18 2.62 -9.12
CA GLN A 62 7.30 4.06 -9.19
C GLN A 62 7.66 4.65 -7.83
N LEU A 63 8.53 5.66 -7.85
CA LEU A 63 8.97 6.39 -6.67
C LEU A 63 8.53 7.85 -6.72
N GLY A 64 8.47 8.47 -5.54
CA GLY A 64 8.36 9.92 -5.37
C GLY A 64 9.12 10.38 -4.14
N PHE A 65 9.59 11.62 -4.14
CA PHE A 65 10.31 12.22 -3.02
C PHE A 65 9.52 13.42 -2.50
N VAL A 66 9.16 13.42 -1.22
CA VAL A 66 8.24 14.37 -0.59
C VAL A 66 8.89 14.99 0.65
N PRO A 67 9.56 16.16 0.52
CA PRO A 67 10.20 16.81 1.67
C PRO A 67 9.21 17.38 2.68
N LEU A 68 8.13 18.00 2.20
CA LEU A 68 7.13 18.70 3.03
C LEU A 68 5.75 18.03 2.88
N GLY A 69 5.66 16.77 3.30
CA GLY A 69 4.46 15.94 3.16
C GLY A 69 3.45 16.06 4.32
N ARG A 70 2.30 15.38 4.17
CA ARG A 70 1.19 15.34 5.15
C ARG A 70 1.06 14.00 5.88
N SER A 71 2.16 13.24 6.00
CA SER A 71 2.14 11.93 6.64
C SER A 71 2.08 12.03 8.16
N LEU A 72 1.96 10.87 8.83
CA LEU A 72 2.10 10.79 10.28
C LEU A 72 3.47 11.30 10.73
N GLN A 73 4.52 11.00 9.97
CA GLN A 73 5.91 11.38 10.25
C GLN A 73 6.33 12.75 9.67
N ARG A 74 5.38 13.65 9.40
CA ARG A 74 5.62 14.93 8.69
C ARG A 74 6.66 15.83 9.37
N TYR A 75 6.79 15.75 10.70
CA TYR A 75 7.74 16.55 11.48
C TYR A 75 9.09 15.88 11.72
N ALA A 76 9.26 14.60 11.36
CA ALA A 76 10.44 13.85 11.75
C ALA A 76 11.75 14.43 11.23
N ALA A 77 11.69 15.10 10.08
CA ALA A 77 12.84 15.72 9.44
C ALA A 77 12.98 17.22 9.77
N ASP A 78 12.28 17.77 10.76
CA ASP A 78 12.45 19.18 11.14
C ASP A 78 13.87 19.45 11.69
N PRO A 79 14.57 20.51 11.24
CA PRO A 79 14.25 21.46 10.17
C PRO A 79 14.74 21.05 8.77
N ASP A 80 15.45 19.93 8.67
CA ASP A 80 16.16 19.39 7.51
C ASP A 80 15.27 18.65 6.46
N PHE A 81 14.05 19.15 6.22
CA PHE A 81 13.04 18.50 5.37
C PHE A 81 13.53 18.11 3.96
N PHE A 82 14.36 18.94 3.34
CA PHE A 82 14.91 18.71 2.01
C PHE A 82 16.16 17.83 2.02
N ALA A 83 16.87 17.73 3.14
CA ALA A 83 17.99 16.81 3.29
C ALA A 83 17.53 15.38 3.63
N SER A 84 16.36 15.24 4.25
CA SER A 84 15.72 13.95 4.54
C SER A 84 14.27 13.89 4.01
N PRO A 85 14.06 13.90 2.68
CA PRO A 85 12.72 13.78 2.12
C PRO A 85 12.10 12.40 2.39
N ARG A 86 10.78 12.35 2.58
CA ARG A 86 10.06 11.07 2.59
C ARG A 86 10.09 10.44 1.21
N ILE A 87 10.36 9.15 1.11
CA ILE A 87 10.33 8.40 -0.13
C ILE A 87 9.01 7.63 -0.18
N ILE A 88 8.22 7.83 -1.23
CA ILE A 88 7.00 7.05 -1.48
C ILE A 88 7.23 6.06 -2.62
N LEU A 89 6.58 4.91 -2.53
CA LEU A 89 6.70 3.80 -3.47
C LEU A 89 5.31 3.27 -3.80
N ALA A 90 5.06 3.00 -5.07
CA ALA A 90 3.91 2.23 -5.55
C ALA A 90 4.39 1.11 -6.48
N VAL A 91 3.85 -0.10 -6.30
CA VAL A 91 3.98 -1.16 -7.30
C VAL A 91 2.94 -0.93 -8.40
N ILE A 92 3.39 -0.54 -9.59
CA ILE A 92 2.52 -0.09 -10.69
C ILE A 92 2.32 -1.14 -11.80
N GLY A 93 3.13 -2.20 -11.80
CA GLY A 93 3.07 -3.30 -12.77
C GLY A 93 3.02 -4.67 -12.09
N ASN A 94 2.49 -5.67 -12.82
CA ASN A 94 2.16 -7.00 -12.27
C ASN A 94 3.37 -7.82 -11.84
N GLY A 95 4.56 -7.50 -12.35
CA GLY A 95 5.75 -8.31 -12.18
C GLY A 95 5.71 -9.63 -12.93
N ALA A 96 6.51 -10.59 -12.50
CA ALA A 96 6.53 -11.96 -12.99
C ALA A 96 5.18 -12.67 -12.70
N PRO A 97 4.75 -13.61 -13.56
CA PRO A 97 3.49 -14.34 -13.39
C PRO A 97 3.37 -14.97 -11.99
N GLY A 98 2.20 -14.83 -11.35
CA GLY A 98 1.88 -15.44 -10.07
C GLY A 98 2.11 -14.58 -8.83
N HIS A 99 2.73 -13.40 -8.95
CA HIS A 99 2.86 -12.46 -7.82
C HIS A 99 1.71 -11.44 -7.73
N GLY A 100 1.18 -10.98 -8.88
CA GLY A 100 0.01 -10.10 -8.95
C GLY A 100 0.08 -8.89 -8.03
N LEU A 101 1.19 -8.12 -8.04
CA LEU A 101 1.43 -7.06 -7.04
C LEU A 101 0.98 -5.66 -7.46
N ARG A 102 0.58 -5.51 -8.72
CA ARG A 102 0.12 -4.23 -9.26
C ARG A 102 -0.99 -3.65 -8.41
N ASP A 103 -0.79 -2.41 -8.01
CA ASP A 103 -1.72 -1.59 -7.24
C ASP A 103 -2.06 -2.18 -5.85
N ARG A 104 -1.26 -3.13 -5.35
CA ARG A 104 -1.50 -3.87 -4.09
C ARG A 104 -0.47 -3.61 -3.02
N LEU A 105 0.60 -2.86 -3.32
CA LEU A 105 1.66 -2.56 -2.36
C LEU A 105 2.15 -1.12 -2.54
N PHE A 106 2.05 -0.35 -1.46
CA PHE A 106 2.56 1.01 -1.35
C PHE A 106 3.39 1.13 -0.07
N MET A 107 4.45 1.93 -0.13
CA MET A 107 5.28 2.24 1.04
C MET A 107 5.58 3.73 1.12
N GLY A 108 5.76 4.23 2.34
CA GLY A 108 6.29 5.55 2.62
C GLY A 108 7.39 5.47 3.67
N TYR A 109 8.64 5.69 3.26
CA TYR A 109 9.80 5.65 4.14
C TYR A 109 10.21 7.07 4.54
N GLN A 110 10.29 7.32 5.85
CA GLN A 110 10.82 8.55 6.42
C GLN A 110 12.14 8.24 7.17
N PRO A 111 13.31 8.52 6.58
CA PRO A 111 14.61 8.19 7.19
C PRO A 111 14.85 8.83 8.55
N ALA A 112 14.43 10.08 8.73
CA ALA A 112 14.58 10.77 10.00
C ALA A 112 13.78 10.11 11.15
N ALA A 113 12.68 9.42 10.82
CA ALA A 113 11.91 8.62 11.75
C ALA A 113 12.37 7.16 11.84
N ARG A 114 13.26 6.72 10.92
CA ARG A 114 13.61 5.30 10.71
C ARG A 114 12.38 4.41 10.55
N ALA A 115 11.34 4.92 9.89
CA ALA A 115 10.03 4.29 9.82
C ALA A 115 9.54 4.11 8.38
N ILE A 116 9.01 2.91 8.07
CA ILE A 116 8.33 2.61 6.81
C ILE A 116 6.84 2.40 7.10
N GLU A 117 5.99 3.27 6.58
CA GLU A 117 4.54 3.06 6.54
C GLU A 117 4.18 2.19 5.32
N ILE A 118 3.36 1.17 5.50
CA ILE A 118 3.01 0.17 4.48
C ILE A 118 1.49 0.15 4.30
N ILE A 119 1.05 0.14 3.05
CA ILE A 119 -0.35 -0.09 2.67
C ILE A 119 -0.33 -1.28 1.71
N SER A 120 -0.93 -2.40 2.13
CA SER A 120 -0.84 -3.64 1.37
C SER A 120 -2.18 -4.35 1.28
N PHE A 121 -2.52 -4.84 0.09
CA PHE A 121 -3.76 -5.54 -0.16
C PHE A 121 -3.70 -6.97 0.41
N ASP A 122 -4.72 -7.32 1.16
CA ASP A 122 -5.00 -8.67 1.61
C ASP A 122 -5.98 -9.31 0.61
N GLU A 123 -5.50 -10.27 -0.16
CA GLU A 123 -6.29 -10.98 -1.17
C GLU A 123 -7.39 -11.82 -0.54
N ALA A 124 -7.16 -12.37 0.66
CA ALA A 124 -8.12 -13.23 1.34
C ALA A 124 -9.27 -12.42 1.93
N GLU A 125 -8.96 -11.24 2.48
CA GLU A 125 -9.97 -10.35 3.05
C GLU A 125 -10.55 -9.34 2.04
N GLY A 126 -9.93 -9.18 0.88
CA GLY A 126 -10.40 -8.26 -0.16
C GLY A 126 -10.28 -6.78 0.20
N ARG A 127 -9.32 -6.42 1.06
CA ARG A 127 -9.13 -5.05 1.58
C ARG A 127 -7.66 -4.70 1.78
N PHE A 128 -7.35 -3.41 1.83
CA PHE A 128 -6.02 -2.96 2.25
C PHE A 128 -5.89 -3.03 3.78
N ARG A 129 -4.69 -3.38 4.22
CA ARG A 129 -4.25 -3.34 5.61
C ARG A 129 -3.12 -2.32 5.73
N PHE A 130 -2.97 -1.75 6.92
CA PHE A 130 -1.96 -0.76 7.24
C PHE A 130 -0.97 -1.33 8.25
N ALA A 131 0.31 -1.13 8.01
CA ALA A 131 1.37 -1.53 8.92
C ALA A 131 2.45 -0.44 8.97
N GLN A 132 3.26 -0.46 10.03
CA GLN A 132 4.46 0.35 10.13
C GLN A 132 5.62 -0.53 10.55
N VAL A 133 6.78 -0.30 9.95
CA VAL A 133 8.06 -0.88 10.35
C VAL A 133 8.87 0.21 11.04
N ASP A 134 9.29 -0.06 12.27
CA ASP A 134 10.17 0.83 13.04
C ASP A 134 11.62 0.34 13.01
N ASP A 135 12.54 1.22 13.39
CA ASP A 135 13.99 0.98 13.43
C ASP A 135 14.60 0.52 12.09
N TYR A 136 14.03 0.98 10.98
CA TYR A 136 14.60 0.81 9.65
C TYR A 136 15.63 1.93 9.37
N GLY A 137 16.91 1.60 9.50
CA GLY A 137 18.01 2.52 9.22
C GLY A 137 19.38 1.84 9.38
N PRO A 138 20.49 2.60 9.34
CA PRO A 138 21.83 2.04 9.53
C PRO A 138 21.90 1.22 10.82
N GLN A 139 22.34 -0.04 10.71
CA GLN A 139 22.45 -1.00 11.82
C GLN A 139 21.15 -1.26 12.60
N GLY A 140 20.00 -0.85 12.05
CA GLY A 140 18.70 -1.03 12.67
C GLY A 140 18.25 -2.49 12.70
N ARG A 141 17.25 -2.77 13.51
CA ARG A 141 16.56 -4.05 13.61
C ARG A 141 15.09 -3.83 13.26
N PRO A 142 14.75 -3.81 11.96
CA PRO A 142 13.39 -3.53 11.52
C PRO A 142 12.39 -4.46 12.18
N ALA A 143 11.33 -3.89 12.75
CA ALA A 143 10.26 -4.66 13.38
C ALA A 143 8.90 -4.03 13.10
N LEU A 144 7.86 -4.87 13.04
CA LEU A 144 6.49 -4.37 12.94
C LEU A 144 6.13 -3.61 14.22
N ALA A 145 5.68 -2.37 14.05
CA ALA A 145 5.17 -1.55 15.14
C ALA A 145 3.77 -2.02 15.54
N GLU A 146 3.43 -1.85 16.82
CA GLU A 146 2.04 -1.95 17.25
C GLU A 146 1.29 -0.70 16.78
N LEU A 147 0.36 -0.88 15.84
CA LEU A 147 -0.40 0.20 15.24
C LEU A 147 -1.90 -0.08 15.37
N ASN A 148 -2.65 0.93 15.83
CA ASN A 148 -4.09 0.92 15.66
C ASN A 148 -4.43 1.43 14.24
N GLU A 149 -4.96 0.55 13.39
CA GLU A 149 -5.35 0.88 12.02
C GLU A 149 -6.38 2.03 11.92
N ASP A 150 -7.14 2.31 12.97
CA ASP A 150 -8.07 3.44 13.00
C ASP A 150 -7.35 4.80 12.88
N VAL A 151 -6.10 4.87 13.35
CA VAL A 151 -5.23 6.04 13.15
C VAL A 151 -4.99 6.25 11.66
N CYS A 152 -4.70 5.18 10.92
CA CYS A 152 -4.51 5.23 9.47
C CYS A 152 -5.83 5.56 8.76
N ALA A 153 -6.94 4.94 9.17
CA ALA A 153 -8.25 5.11 8.55
C ALA A 153 -8.80 6.54 8.63
N THR A 154 -8.36 7.34 9.61
CA THR A 154 -8.71 8.76 9.72
C THR A 154 -8.31 9.54 8.47
N CYS A 155 -7.09 9.35 7.99
CA CYS A 155 -6.64 9.91 6.72
C CYS A 155 -7.06 9.01 5.55
N HIS A 156 -6.93 7.70 5.66
CA HIS A 156 -7.31 6.72 4.64
C HIS A 156 -8.80 6.38 4.70
N GLN A 157 -9.66 7.37 4.50
CA GLN A 157 -11.13 7.25 4.65
C GLN A 157 -11.75 6.17 3.74
N ALA A 158 -11.15 5.88 2.59
CA ALA A 158 -11.56 4.79 1.69
C ALA A 158 -11.00 3.41 2.09
N ARG A 159 -10.21 3.31 3.16
CA ARG A 159 -9.45 2.13 3.58
C ARG A 159 -8.58 1.57 2.45
N SER A 160 -7.88 2.48 1.79
CA SER A 160 -7.06 2.30 0.60
C SER A 160 -6.00 3.41 0.53
N PRO A 161 -5.04 3.37 -0.39
CA PRO A 161 -4.05 4.44 -0.54
C PRO A 161 -4.69 5.81 -0.86
N ILE A 162 -4.16 6.86 -0.23
CA ILE A 162 -4.54 8.28 -0.39
C ILE A 162 -3.29 9.10 -0.71
N PHE A 163 -3.34 9.94 -1.74
CA PHE A 163 -2.22 10.82 -2.09
C PHE A 163 -2.67 12.09 -2.80
N SER A 164 -1.73 13.02 -2.98
CA SER A 164 -1.95 14.27 -3.70
C SER A 164 -2.48 14.06 -5.11
N ALA A 165 -3.43 14.91 -5.51
CA ALA A 165 -3.82 15.03 -6.90
C ALA A 165 -2.63 15.56 -7.73
N PRO A 166 -2.55 15.20 -9.02
CA PRO A 166 -1.67 15.90 -9.97
C PRO A 166 -1.88 17.43 -9.92
N PRO A 167 -0.84 18.24 -10.12
CA PRO A 167 0.49 17.89 -10.64
C PRO A 167 1.53 17.40 -9.62
N TRP A 168 1.19 17.19 -8.34
CA TRP A 168 2.12 16.78 -7.27
C TRP A 168 3.21 17.81 -6.93
N ASP A 169 2.82 19.06 -6.69
CA ASP A 169 3.76 20.16 -6.47
C ASP A 169 4.60 20.03 -5.17
N GLU A 170 4.22 19.14 -4.26
CA GLU A 170 4.96 18.83 -3.03
C GLU A 170 6.08 17.78 -3.23
N THR A 171 6.30 17.30 -4.45
CA THR A 171 7.24 16.22 -4.75
C THR A 171 8.28 16.60 -5.82
N ASN A 172 9.14 15.64 -6.18
CA ASN A 172 10.05 15.74 -7.32
C ASN A 172 9.37 15.83 -8.70
N ALA A 173 8.04 15.91 -8.82
CA ALA A 173 7.41 16.40 -10.06
C ALA A 173 7.67 17.90 -10.28
N ASN A 174 7.78 18.65 -9.18
CA ASN A 174 8.04 20.09 -9.18
C ASN A 174 9.54 20.37 -9.35
N PRO A 175 9.96 21.13 -10.38
CA PRO A 175 11.39 21.40 -10.59
C PRO A 175 12.02 22.21 -9.45
N ARG A 176 11.24 23.01 -8.71
CA ARG A 176 11.75 23.76 -7.54
C ARG A 176 12.05 22.83 -6.37
N VAL A 177 11.25 21.78 -6.18
CA VAL A 177 11.51 20.74 -5.18
C VAL A 177 12.76 19.97 -5.56
N VAL A 178 12.88 19.52 -6.81
CA VAL A 178 14.08 18.80 -7.30
C VAL A 178 15.35 19.62 -7.10
N ALA A 179 15.31 20.92 -7.40
CA ALA A 179 16.47 21.81 -7.23
C ALA A 179 16.90 21.97 -5.76
N ALA A 180 16.01 21.75 -4.80
CA ALA A 180 16.29 21.83 -3.37
C ALA A 180 16.69 20.49 -2.75
N LEU A 181 16.45 19.36 -3.44
CA LEU A 181 16.80 18.02 -2.98
C LEU A 181 18.25 17.66 -3.31
N PRO A 182 18.88 16.73 -2.55
CA PRO A 182 20.16 16.16 -2.96
C PRO A 182 20.04 15.39 -4.27
N LYS A 183 21.16 15.26 -5.02
CA LYS A 183 21.18 14.50 -6.28
C LYS A 183 20.86 13.01 -6.10
N ALA A 184 21.17 12.47 -4.92
CA ALA A 184 20.87 11.10 -4.55
C ALA A 184 20.62 11.02 -3.04
N PHE A 185 19.76 10.10 -2.63
CA PHE A 185 19.36 9.90 -1.24
C PHE A 185 18.96 8.44 -1.02
N GLU A 186 19.37 7.83 0.11
CA GLU A 186 19.05 6.42 0.42
C GLU A 186 19.48 5.42 -0.68
N GLY A 187 20.54 5.74 -1.41
CA GLY A 187 21.05 4.97 -2.55
C GLY A 187 20.26 5.14 -3.85
N LEU A 188 19.29 6.06 -3.89
CA LEU A 188 18.44 6.34 -5.04
C LEU A 188 18.85 7.67 -5.67
N ALA A 189 18.94 7.72 -7.00
CA ALA A 189 19.07 8.98 -7.71
C ALA A 189 17.74 9.74 -7.68
N ILE A 190 17.79 11.06 -7.53
CA ILE A 190 16.63 11.94 -7.58
C ILE A 190 16.65 12.71 -8.89
N HIS A 191 15.57 12.62 -9.64
CA HIS A 191 15.34 13.36 -10.89
C HIS A 191 13.94 13.96 -10.89
N GLN A 192 13.72 14.96 -11.73
CA GLN A 192 12.37 15.42 -12.01
C GLN A 192 11.61 14.31 -12.76
N ASP A 193 10.43 13.96 -12.26
CA ASP A 193 9.63 12.88 -12.84
C ASP A 193 8.13 13.16 -12.75
N PHE A 194 7.59 13.81 -13.79
CA PHE A 194 6.17 14.11 -13.89
C PHE A 194 5.35 12.89 -14.33
N ASP A 195 5.80 12.21 -15.40
CA ASP A 195 5.07 11.08 -16.00
C ASP A 195 5.02 9.88 -15.05
N GLY A 196 6.10 9.61 -14.32
CA GLY A 196 6.13 8.58 -13.30
C GLY A 196 5.13 8.87 -12.18
N LEU A 197 5.07 10.09 -11.65
CA LEU A 197 4.09 10.42 -10.62
C LEU A 197 2.63 10.45 -11.11
N ASP A 198 2.41 10.69 -12.39
CA ASP A 198 1.11 10.45 -13.02
C ASP A 198 0.76 8.95 -13.08
N GLN A 199 1.73 8.08 -13.35
CA GLN A 199 1.54 6.62 -13.23
C GLN A 199 1.28 6.18 -11.78
N PHE A 200 1.96 6.78 -10.81
CA PHE A 200 1.69 6.59 -9.38
C PHE A 200 0.23 6.95 -9.06
N ALA A 201 -0.24 8.12 -9.50
CA ALA A 201 -1.62 8.56 -9.29
C ALA A 201 -2.63 7.58 -9.91
N ARG A 202 -2.36 7.06 -11.12
CA ARG A 202 -3.19 6.01 -11.72
C ARG A 202 -3.22 4.74 -10.89
N SER A 203 -2.09 4.35 -10.30
CA SER A 203 -2.02 3.18 -9.41
C SER A 203 -2.89 3.35 -8.17
N VAL A 204 -2.87 4.53 -7.54
CA VAL A 204 -3.75 4.85 -6.40
C VAL A 204 -5.23 4.73 -6.79
N MET A 205 -5.61 5.23 -7.97
CA MET A 205 -6.98 5.12 -8.45
C MET A 205 -7.41 3.66 -8.70
N ARG A 206 -6.53 2.84 -9.30
CA ARG A 206 -6.81 1.42 -9.55
C ARG A 206 -6.84 0.60 -8.26
N ALA A 207 -5.95 0.88 -7.32
CA ALA A 207 -5.95 0.29 -5.98
C ALA A 207 -7.33 0.49 -5.30
N ASN A 208 -7.88 1.70 -5.37
CA ASN A 208 -9.21 2.00 -4.83
C ASN A 208 -10.34 1.20 -5.50
N ARG A 209 -10.20 0.86 -6.80
CA ARG A 209 -11.18 0.02 -7.50
C ARG A 209 -11.15 -1.43 -7.05
N LEU A 210 -10.03 -1.94 -6.53
CA LEU A 210 -9.93 -3.32 -6.02
C LEU A 210 -10.98 -3.61 -4.93
N LEU A 211 -11.30 -2.62 -4.09
CA LEU A 211 -12.32 -2.75 -3.05
C LEU A 211 -13.72 -2.99 -3.62
N VAL A 212 -14.06 -2.30 -4.72
CA VAL A 212 -15.36 -2.44 -5.39
C VAL A 212 -15.39 -3.72 -6.22
N ALA A 213 -14.31 -4.01 -6.96
CA ALA A 213 -14.18 -5.24 -7.73
C ALA A 213 -14.32 -6.49 -6.83
N THR A 214 -13.72 -6.48 -5.64
CA THR A 214 -13.82 -7.61 -4.69
C THR A 214 -15.25 -7.80 -4.19
N GLN A 215 -15.94 -6.71 -3.83
CA GLN A 215 -17.35 -6.77 -3.42
C GLN A 215 -18.25 -7.30 -4.54
N LEU A 216 -18.05 -6.84 -5.77
CA LEU A 216 -18.79 -7.33 -6.94
C LEU A 216 -18.52 -8.82 -7.19
N LYS A 217 -17.25 -9.24 -7.13
CA LYS A 217 -16.86 -10.64 -7.31
C LYS A 217 -17.49 -11.55 -6.26
N HIS A 218 -17.47 -11.13 -4.99
CA HIS A 218 -18.11 -11.88 -3.91
C HIS A 218 -19.63 -11.99 -4.10
N ALA A 219 -20.29 -10.91 -4.55
CA ALA A 219 -21.72 -10.94 -4.81
C ALA A 219 -22.10 -11.83 -6.01
N LEU A 220 -21.24 -11.91 -7.04
CA LEU A 220 -21.44 -12.77 -8.22
C LEU A 220 -21.16 -14.26 -7.98
N ALA A 221 -20.55 -14.66 -6.86
CA ALA A 221 -20.10 -16.03 -6.62
C ALA A 221 -21.27 -17.06 -6.65
N GLY A 222 -21.62 -17.51 -7.86
CA GLY A 222 -22.73 -18.43 -8.15
C GLY A 222 -24.07 -17.76 -8.47
N GLN A 223 -24.12 -16.43 -8.67
CA GLN A 223 -25.36 -15.69 -8.93
C GLN A 223 -25.32 -14.95 -10.28
N ASP A 224 -26.50 -14.66 -10.84
CA ASP A 224 -26.62 -13.88 -12.06
C ASP A 224 -26.37 -12.39 -11.82
N ALA A 225 -26.24 -11.60 -12.88
CA ALA A 225 -25.97 -10.18 -12.72
C ALA A 225 -27.15 -9.37 -12.16
N ASP A 226 -28.37 -9.90 -12.20
CA ASP A 226 -29.54 -9.31 -11.53
C ASP A 226 -29.40 -9.34 -10.00
N SER A 227 -28.58 -10.25 -9.47
CA SER A 227 -28.21 -10.26 -8.05
C SER A 227 -27.43 -9.03 -7.61
N LEU A 228 -26.60 -8.45 -8.50
CA LEU A 228 -25.79 -7.27 -8.17
C LEU A 228 -26.68 -6.05 -7.91
N ALA A 229 -27.71 -5.85 -8.72
CA ALA A 229 -28.66 -4.77 -8.52
C ALA A 229 -29.47 -4.91 -7.23
N LYS A 230 -29.70 -6.16 -6.78
CA LYS A 230 -30.36 -6.44 -5.49
C LYS A 230 -29.42 -6.22 -4.31
N ALA A 231 -28.16 -6.67 -4.41
CA ALA A 231 -27.15 -6.51 -3.37
C ALA A 231 -26.74 -5.04 -3.18
N PHE A 232 -26.65 -4.30 -4.29
CA PHE A 232 -26.13 -2.94 -4.34
C PHE A 232 -27.08 -2.02 -5.13
N PRO A 233 -28.31 -1.77 -4.64
CA PRO A 233 -29.31 -1.00 -5.38
C PRO A 233 -28.92 0.46 -5.64
N GLN A 234 -28.01 1.00 -4.82
CA GLN A 234 -27.46 2.36 -4.98
C GLN A 234 -26.08 2.37 -5.67
N GLY A 235 -25.58 1.21 -6.09
CA GLY A 235 -24.22 1.05 -6.58
C GLY A 235 -23.18 0.95 -5.46
N LEU A 236 -21.92 0.98 -5.87
CA LEU A 236 -20.75 0.91 -5.00
C LEU A 236 -19.86 2.12 -5.23
N ALA A 237 -19.47 2.77 -4.14
CA ALA A 237 -18.64 3.96 -4.11
C ALA A 237 -17.50 3.80 -3.11
N VAL A 238 -16.44 4.58 -3.31
CA VAL A 238 -15.34 4.75 -2.35
C VAL A 238 -15.18 6.23 -2.03
N THR A 239 -14.66 6.59 -0.87
CA THR A 239 -14.27 7.99 -0.61
C THR A 239 -13.17 8.41 -1.59
N GLU A 240 -13.24 9.63 -2.13
CA GLU A 240 -12.24 10.17 -3.08
C GLU A 240 -10.82 10.03 -2.51
N PRO A 241 -9.93 9.22 -3.10
CA PRO A 241 -8.58 8.99 -2.57
C PRO A 241 -7.60 10.14 -2.86
N LYS A 242 -8.02 11.18 -3.57
CA LYS A 242 -7.19 12.37 -3.80
C LYS A 242 -7.32 13.38 -2.68
N ILE A 243 -6.18 13.92 -2.25
CA ILE A 243 -6.12 15.18 -1.50
C ILE A 243 -5.70 16.30 -2.45
N PRO A 244 -6.19 17.54 -2.25
CA PRO A 244 -5.81 18.66 -3.11
C PRO A 244 -4.29 18.84 -3.21
N ASN A 245 -3.86 19.14 -4.43
CA ASN A 245 -2.48 19.49 -4.73
C ASN A 245 -2.09 20.79 -4.02
N ARG A 246 -0.85 20.85 -3.53
CA ARG A 246 -0.32 22.03 -2.84
C ARG A 246 1.16 22.19 -3.17
N ASP A 247 1.58 23.44 -3.36
CA ASP A 247 2.99 23.80 -3.50
C ASP A 247 3.52 24.44 -2.20
N PRO A 248 4.21 23.67 -1.33
CA PRO A 248 4.72 24.21 -0.07
C PRO A 248 5.86 25.22 -0.29
N LEU A 249 6.61 25.14 -1.39
CA LEU A 249 7.67 26.11 -1.71
C LEU A 249 7.10 27.47 -2.11
N ALA A 250 5.92 27.52 -2.74
CA ALA A 250 5.22 28.78 -2.99
C ALA A 250 4.83 29.47 -1.67
N LEU A 251 4.33 28.70 -0.69
CA LEU A 251 3.97 29.22 0.64
C LEU A 251 5.20 29.75 1.39
N ILE A 252 6.31 29.01 1.35
CA ILE A 252 7.58 29.46 1.94
C ILE A 252 8.07 30.75 1.29
N ALA A 253 7.99 30.85 -0.04
CA ALA A 253 8.36 32.07 -0.76
C ALA A 253 7.47 33.28 -0.38
N SER A 254 6.22 33.05 0.05
CA SER A 254 5.36 34.10 0.60
C SER A 254 5.60 34.42 2.09
N GLY A 255 6.61 33.81 2.72
CA GLY A 255 6.99 34.08 4.11
C GLY A 255 6.38 33.12 5.14
N VAL A 256 5.72 32.03 4.72
CA VAL A 256 5.23 31.01 5.65
C VAL A 256 6.39 30.13 6.11
N PRO A 257 6.64 29.94 7.42
CA PRO A 257 7.66 29.01 7.89
C PRO A 257 7.44 27.58 7.40
N ALA A 258 8.51 26.84 7.11
CA ALA A 258 8.42 25.50 6.52
C ALA A 258 7.60 24.52 7.37
N ASP A 259 7.77 24.51 8.68
CA ASP A 259 7.00 23.70 9.64
C ASP A 259 5.49 24.02 9.57
N LYS A 260 5.14 25.29 9.39
CA LYS A 260 3.75 25.74 9.24
C LYS A 260 3.15 25.36 7.89
N THR A 261 3.96 25.05 6.89
CA THR A 261 3.44 24.48 5.65
C THR A 261 3.04 23.02 5.81
N LEU A 262 3.44 22.30 6.86
CA LEU A 262 3.07 20.89 7.03
C LEU A 262 1.65 20.71 7.54
N GLU A 263 1.22 21.61 8.44
CA GLU A 263 -0.15 21.65 8.92
C GLU A 263 -1.08 22.19 7.85
N THR A 264 -2.12 21.42 7.58
CA THR A 264 -3.12 21.78 6.58
C THR A 264 -4.48 21.90 7.23
N GLN A 265 -5.33 22.72 6.64
CA GLN A 265 -6.68 22.97 7.14
C GLN A 265 -7.67 22.92 5.98
N GLY A 266 -8.95 22.75 6.33
CA GLY A 266 -10.03 22.69 5.36
C GLY A 266 -9.80 21.60 4.33
N VAL A 267 -9.94 21.92 3.04
CA VAL A 267 -9.83 20.92 1.97
C VAL A 267 -8.45 20.28 1.84
N PHE A 268 -7.39 20.90 2.37
CA PHE A 268 -6.02 20.36 2.29
C PHE A 268 -5.68 19.34 3.38
N ALA A 269 -6.45 19.35 4.48
CA ALA A 269 -6.33 18.41 5.60
C ALA A 269 -6.81 17.01 5.18
N PRO A 270 -5.96 15.97 5.24
CA PRO A 270 -6.32 14.61 4.84
C PRO A 270 -7.49 13.99 5.64
N GLU A 271 -7.70 14.45 6.86
CA GLU A 271 -8.79 14.05 7.75
C GLU A 271 -10.13 14.72 7.40
N THR A 272 -10.14 15.78 6.59
CA THR A 272 -11.37 16.43 6.15
C THR A 272 -12.22 15.42 5.36
N PRO A 273 -13.51 15.23 5.70
CA PRO A 273 -14.38 14.32 4.97
C PRO A 273 -14.40 14.63 3.48
N ARG A 274 -14.10 13.62 2.67
CA ARG A 274 -14.08 13.73 1.21
C ARG A 274 -15.33 13.14 0.59
N GLN A 275 -15.69 13.65 -0.58
CA GLN A 275 -16.86 13.20 -1.31
C GLN A 275 -16.68 11.74 -1.78
N PRO A 276 -17.75 10.94 -1.79
CA PRO A 276 -17.72 9.61 -2.39
C PRO A 276 -17.64 9.70 -3.92
N VAL A 277 -16.91 8.76 -4.51
CA VAL A 277 -16.82 8.53 -5.96
C VAL A 277 -17.53 7.22 -6.27
N LEU A 278 -18.63 7.31 -7.01
CA LEU A 278 -19.37 6.13 -7.49
C LEU A 278 -18.54 5.41 -8.55
N LEU A 279 -18.17 4.15 -8.28
CA LEU A 279 -17.34 3.34 -9.17
C LEU A 279 -18.16 2.31 -9.97
N TRP A 280 -19.31 1.89 -9.42
CA TRP A 280 -20.22 0.97 -10.09
C TRP A 280 -21.67 1.33 -9.75
N LYS A 281 -22.59 1.11 -10.68
CA LYS A 281 -24.04 1.26 -10.46
C LYS A 281 -24.83 0.18 -11.20
N PRO A 282 -26.01 -0.20 -10.70
CA PRO A 282 -26.93 -1.03 -11.47
C PRO A 282 -27.48 -0.27 -12.68
N GLY A 283 -27.94 -1.00 -13.69
CA GLY A 283 -28.54 -0.44 -14.90
C GLY A 283 -28.28 -1.32 -16.12
N LEU A 284 -28.59 -0.77 -17.30
CA LEU A 284 -28.48 -1.48 -18.58
C LEU A 284 -27.09 -2.09 -18.84
N THR A 285 -26.02 -1.43 -18.38
CA THR A 285 -24.63 -1.90 -18.52
C THR A 285 -24.03 -2.43 -17.23
N GLY A 286 -24.81 -2.51 -16.12
CA GLY A 286 -24.26 -2.77 -14.79
C GLY A 286 -23.52 -4.11 -14.70
N SER A 287 -24.03 -5.14 -15.38
CA SER A 287 -23.42 -6.46 -15.45
C SER A 287 -22.06 -6.43 -16.16
N GLU A 288 -22.00 -5.80 -17.34
CA GLU A 288 -20.78 -5.67 -18.14
C GLU A 288 -19.75 -4.80 -17.44
N ASP A 289 -20.18 -3.70 -16.83
CA ASP A 289 -19.34 -2.81 -16.05
C ASP A 289 -18.76 -3.53 -14.81
N ALA A 290 -19.53 -4.40 -14.16
CA ALA A 290 -19.04 -5.21 -13.03
C ALA A 290 -17.97 -6.21 -13.47
N LEU A 291 -18.24 -6.96 -14.55
CA LEU A 291 -17.29 -7.93 -15.09
C LEU A 291 -15.99 -7.25 -15.53
N ARG A 292 -16.09 -6.09 -16.19
CA ARG A 292 -14.92 -5.29 -16.57
C ARG A 292 -14.11 -4.85 -15.34
N LEU A 293 -14.77 -4.37 -14.27
CA LEU A 293 -14.07 -3.98 -13.04
C LEU A 293 -13.36 -5.17 -12.37
N ILE A 294 -13.98 -6.35 -12.37
CA ILE A 294 -13.39 -7.59 -11.80
C ILE A 294 -12.19 -8.05 -12.64
N GLU A 295 -12.33 -8.02 -13.96
CA GLU A 295 -11.26 -8.38 -14.91
C GLU A 295 -10.07 -7.42 -14.81
N GLU A 296 -10.32 -6.10 -14.83
CA GLU A 296 -9.30 -5.06 -14.66
C GLU A 296 -8.56 -5.17 -13.32
N ALA A 297 -9.24 -5.68 -12.28
CA ALA A 297 -8.65 -5.87 -10.96
C ALA A 297 -7.74 -7.10 -10.86
N GLU A 298 -7.75 -7.98 -11.87
CA GLU A 298 -6.97 -9.22 -11.90
C GLU A 298 -7.14 -10.06 -10.62
N LEU A 299 -8.37 -10.11 -10.07
CA LEU A 299 -8.65 -10.84 -8.84
C LEU A 299 -8.67 -12.36 -9.10
N PRO A 300 -7.96 -13.20 -8.31
CA PRO A 300 -7.90 -14.66 -8.48
C PRO A 300 -9.24 -15.32 -8.21
#